data_AF-A0A9D2QKS0-F1
#
_entry.id   AF-A0A9D2QKS0-F1
#
_cell.length_a   1.000
_cell.length_b   1.000
_cell.length_c   1.000
_cell.angle_alpha   90.00
_cell.angle_beta   90.00
_cell.angle_gamma   90.00
#
_symmetry.space_group_name_H-M   'P 1'
#
loop_
_entity.id
_entity.type
_entity.pdbx_description
1 polymer ?
#
loop_
_entity_poly.entity_id
_entity_poly.type
_entity_poly.pdbx_seq_one_letter_code
_entity_poly.pdbx_strand_id
1 'polypeptide(L)'
;MEDRYLSLWTYNLETLLAEKLETIMSRGTANTRMRDFYDIHILLSQKQPDETTFRAAFQATSRKRNAEGKIPDLEKILNAVKKSEAMDRSWENYKNSSYFVENLSWTQVMESVLQLAEKIV
;
A
#
# COMPACT_ATOMS: atom_id res chain seq x y z
N MET A 1 18.75 25.92 -2.34
CA MET A 1 18.76 24.48 -2.02
C MET A 1 18.44 24.37 -0.53
N GLU A 2 17.91 23.22 -0.08
CA GLU A 2 17.63 22.88 1.32
C GLU A 2 16.25 23.25 1.90
N ASP A 3 15.17 22.73 1.28
CA ASP A 3 13.88 22.51 1.99
C ASP A 3 13.22 21.17 1.62
N ARG A 4 13.87 20.33 0.80
CA ARG A 4 13.32 19.03 0.39
C ARG A 4 13.77 17.86 1.26
N TYR A 5 14.87 18.03 2.02
CA TYR A 5 15.39 16.99 2.90
C TYR A 5 14.67 16.95 4.26
N LEU A 6 14.14 18.09 4.75
CA LEU A 6 13.42 18.15 6.03
C LEU A 6 12.02 17.51 5.95
N SER A 7 11.35 17.53 4.80
CA SER A 7 10.05 16.85 4.60
C SER A 7 10.16 15.32 4.49
N LEU A 8 11.35 14.77 4.25
CA LEU A 8 11.53 13.32 4.05
C LEU A 8 11.54 12.54 5.38
N TRP A 9 11.81 13.22 6.51
CA TRP A 9 11.89 12.61 7.84
C TRP A 9 10.64 12.85 8.71
N THR A 10 9.65 13.60 8.23
CA THR A 10 8.43 13.94 9.00
C THR A 10 7.28 12.93 8.84
N TYR A 11 7.32 12.07 7.82
CA TYR A 11 6.31 11.03 7.66
C TYR A 11 6.72 9.81 8.46
N ASN A 12 6.05 9.57 9.58
CA ASN A 12 6.20 8.29 10.28
C ASN A 12 5.78 7.14 9.35
N LEU A 13 6.39 5.97 9.54
CA LEU A 13 6.17 4.76 8.74
C LEU A 13 4.66 4.48 8.56
N GLU A 14 3.90 4.69 9.63
CA GLU A 14 2.47 4.51 9.72
C GLU A 14 1.70 5.39 8.74
N THR A 15 2.04 6.67 8.62
CA THR A 15 1.41 7.59 7.65
C THR A 15 1.74 7.18 6.23
N LEU A 16 2.99 6.79 5.97
CA LEU A 16 3.40 6.36 4.62
C LEU A 16 2.65 5.08 4.19
N LEU A 17 2.57 4.08 5.07
CA LEU A 17 1.81 2.86 4.83
C LEU A 17 0.31 3.16 4.67
N ALA A 18 -0.23 4.09 5.47
CA ALA A 18 -1.63 4.49 5.41
C ALA A 18 -1.98 5.13 4.06
N GLU A 19 -1.14 6.03 3.55
CA GLU A 19 -1.36 6.67 2.25
C GLU A 19 -1.30 5.68 1.08
N LYS A 20 -0.41 4.69 1.15
CA LYS A 20 -0.29 3.63 0.13
C LYS A 20 -1.50 2.71 0.16
N LEU A 21 -1.87 2.21 1.34
CA LEU A 21 -3.03 1.33 1.48
C LEU A 21 -4.33 2.05 1.11
N GLU A 22 -4.50 3.33 1.47
CA GLU A 22 -5.66 4.11 1.06
C GLU A 22 -5.70 4.23 -0.47
N THR A 23 -4.56 4.47 -1.12
CA THR A 23 -4.51 4.57 -2.58
C THR A 23 -4.94 3.26 -3.24
N ILE A 24 -4.51 2.12 -2.70
CA ILE A 24 -4.91 0.78 -3.15
C ILE A 24 -6.41 0.57 -2.95
N MET A 25 -6.95 0.88 -1.76
CA MET A 25 -8.38 0.79 -1.47
C MET A 25 -9.20 1.68 -2.41
N SER A 26 -8.77 2.92 -2.63
CA SER A 26 -9.53 3.89 -3.41
C SER A 26 -9.57 3.57 -4.89
N ARG A 27 -8.49 3.00 -5.44
CA ARG A 27 -8.36 2.68 -6.87
C ARG A 27 -8.74 1.24 -7.22
N GLY A 28 -8.62 0.30 -6.29
CA GLY A 28 -8.90 -1.11 -6.52
C GLY A 28 -8.15 -1.66 -7.74
N THR A 29 -8.86 -2.39 -8.60
CA THR A 29 -8.32 -3.02 -9.81
C THR A 29 -7.94 -2.04 -10.93
N ALA A 30 -8.28 -0.76 -10.78
CA ALA A 30 -7.85 0.30 -11.70
C ALA A 30 -6.53 0.96 -11.26
N ASN A 31 -5.87 0.45 -10.21
CA ASN A 31 -4.63 1.01 -9.73
C ASN A 31 -3.46 0.69 -10.66
N THR A 32 -2.73 1.73 -11.10
CA THR A 32 -1.54 1.60 -11.95
C THR A 32 -0.23 1.82 -11.20
N ARG A 33 -0.28 2.15 -9.91
CA ARG A 33 0.91 2.44 -9.09
C ARG A 33 1.48 1.17 -8.46
N MET A 34 2.06 0.30 -9.27
CA MET A 34 2.64 -0.98 -8.83
C MET A 34 3.71 -0.81 -7.74
N ARG A 35 4.44 0.31 -7.75
CA ARG A 35 5.41 0.64 -6.71
C ARG A 35 4.80 0.72 -5.30
N ASP A 36 3.56 1.17 -5.14
CA ASP A 36 2.95 1.26 -3.80
C ASP A 36 2.82 -0.12 -3.14
N PHE A 37 2.53 -1.15 -3.94
CA PHE A 37 2.46 -2.55 -3.48
C PHE A 37 3.86 -3.05 -3.05
N TYR A 38 4.87 -2.80 -3.88
CA TYR A 38 6.27 -3.14 -3.57
C TYR A 38 6.78 -2.43 -2.31
N ASP A 39 6.52 -1.13 -2.19
CA ASP A 39 6.97 -0.32 -1.06
C ASP A 39 6.36 -0.84 0.24
N ILE A 40 5.07 -1.22 0.25
CA ILE A 40 4.45 -1.87 1.43
C ILE A 40 5.22 -3.14 1.81
N HIS A 41 5.52 -4.01 0.84
CA HIS A 41 6.24 -5.25 1.08
C HIS A 41 7.62 -5.02 1.71
N ILE A 42 8.41 -4.10 1.13
CA ILE A 42 9.77 -3.79 1.61
C ILE A 42 9.73 -3.06 2.96
N LEU A 43 8.81 -2.12 3.16
CA LEU A 43 8.72 -1.40 4.43
C LEU A 43 8.34 -2.34 5.58
N LEU A 44 7.42 -3.28 5.35
CA LEU A 44 7.04 -4.27 6.36
C LEU A 44 8.13 -5.29 6.66
N SER A 45 8.96 -5.64 5.68
CA SER A 45 10.10 -6.54 5.92
C SER A 45 11.19 -5.87 6.75
N GLN A 46 11.31 -4.54 6.70
CA GLN A 46 12.27 -3.76 7.48
C GLN A 46 11.77 -3.42 8.89
N LYS A 47 10.51 -2.99 9.01
CA LYS A 47 9.94 -2.55 10.29
C LYS A 47 8.42 -2.74 10.30
N GLN A 48 7.91 -3.35 11.37
CA GLN A 48 6.49 -3.41 11.62
C GLN A 48 5.97 -2.07 12.17
N PRO A 49 4.86 -1.53 11.64
CA PRO A 49 4.26 -0.32 12.17
C PRO A 49 3.64 -0.55 13.54
N ASP A 50 3.59 0.49 14.36
CA ASP A 50 2.71 0.51 15.53
C ASP A 50 1.25 0.49 15.06
N GLU A 51 0.47 -0.51 15.49
CA GLU A 51 -0.88 -0.74 14.98
C GLU A 51 -1.85 0.38 15.34
N THR A 52 -1.71 0.94 16.55
CA THR A 52 -2.56 2.04 17.02
C THR A 52 -2.33 3.29 16.18
N THR A 53 -1.07 3.64 15.96
CA THR A 53 -0.66 4.81 15.17
C THR A 53 -1.00 4.61 13.69
N PHE A 54 -0.80 3.41 13.13
CA PHE A 54 -1.17 3.08 11.77
C PHE A 54 -2.67 3.19 11.53
N ARG A 55 -3.49 2.64 12.42
CA ARG A 55 -4.95 2.72 12.31
C ARG A 55 -5.44 4.16 12.34
N ALA A 56 -4.92 4.97 13.25
CA ALA A 56 -5.25 6.39 13.34
C ALA A 56 -4.84 7.13 12.04
N ALA A 57 -3.63 6.87 11.53
CA ALA A 57 -3.15 7.46 10.28
C ALA A 57 -3.99 7.06 9.07
N PHE A 58 -4.40 5.79 8.98
CA PHE A 58 -5.24 5.27 7.90
C PHE A 58 -6.65 5.87 7.91
N GLN A 59 -7.27 5.99 9.08
CA GLN A 59 -8.57 6.65 9.24
C GLN A 59 -8.49 8.14 8.89
N ALA A 60 -7.47 8.85 9.39
CA ALA A 60 -7.27 10.26 9.08
C ALA A 60 -7.05 10.50 7.58
N THR A 61 -6.26 9.65 6.94
CA THR A 61 -5.98 9.72 5.50
C THR A 61 -7.24 9.43 4.67
N SER A 62 -7.98 8.39 5.02
CA SER A 62 -9.23 8.02 4.34
C SER A 62 -10.28 9.12 4.46
N ARG A 63 -10.42 9.74 5.63
CA ARG A 63 -11.30 10.89 5.85
C ARG A 63 -10.88 12.09 5.01
N LYS A 64 -9.59 12.45 5.02
CA LYS A 64 -9.03 13.56 4.23
C LYS A 64 -9.29 13.39 2.72
N ARG A 65 -9.31 12.16 2.24
CA ARG A 65 -9.54 11.80 0.82
C ARG A 65 -11.01 11.48 0.51
N ASN A 66 -11.93 11.65 1.46
CA ASN A 66 -13.36 11.33 1.33
C ASN A 66 -13.62 9.86 0.91
N ALA A 67 -12.77 8.95 1.39
CA ALA A 67 -12.79 7.53 1.07
C ALA A 67 -13.12 6.63 2.28
N GLU A 68 -13.45 7.22 3.45
CA GLU A 68 -13.75 6.47 4.67
C GLU A 68 -14.92 5.47 4.50
N GLY A 69 -15.89 5.77 3.64
CA GLY A 69 -17.01 4.88 3.32
C GLY A 69 -16.59 3.58 2.61
N LYS A 70 -15.36 3.47 2.11
CA LYS A 70 -14.83 2.24 1.49
C LYS A 70 -14.15 1.30 2.47
N ILE A 71 -13.87 1.76 3.70
CA ILE A 71 -13.17 0.95 4.72
C ILE A 71 -13.91 -0.37 5.01
N PRO A 72 -15.26 -0.41 5.12
CA PRO A 72 -15.98 -1.67 5.33
C PRO A 72 -15.80 -2.69 4.19
N ASP A 73 -15.52 -2.21 2.97
CA ASP A 73 -15.30 -3.03 1.78
C ASP A 73 -13.80 -3.33 1.52
N LEU A 74 -12.89 -2.89 2.40
CA LEU A 74 -11.45 -2.98 2.17
C LEU A 74 -11.01 -4.41 1.83
N GLU A 75 -11.42 -5.40 2.61
CA GLU A 75 -11.07 -6.80 2.38
C GLU A 75 -11.57 -7.30 1.02
N LYS A 76 -12.81 -6.96 0.64
CA LYS A 76 -13.40 -7.31 -0.66
C LYS A 76 -12.64 -6.66 -1.81
N ILE A 77 -12.25 -5.39 -1.66
CA ILE A 77 -11.44 -4.65 -2.65
C ILE A 77 -10.08 -5.33 -2.83
N LEU A 78 -9.37 -5.61 -1.73
CA LEU A 78 -8.04 -6.23 -1.79
C LEU A 78 -8.09 -7.64 -2.39
N ASN A 79 -9.14 -8.41 -2.09
CA ASN A 79 -9.36 -9.72 -2.71
C ASN A 79 -9.61 -9.62 -4.22
N ALA A 80 -10.37 -8.61 -4.68
CA ALA A 80 -10.55 -8.36 -6.11
C ALA A 80 -9.24 -7.93 -6.80
N VAL A 81 -8.44 -7.10 -6.12
CA VAL A 81 -7.10 -6.69 -6.59
C VAL A 81 -6.16 -7.89 -6.70
N LYS A 82 -6.10 -8.75 -5.68
CA LYS A 82 -5.26 -9.97 -5.66
C LYS A 82 -5.60 -10.92 -6.80
N LYS A 83 -6.90 -11.11 -7.10
CA LYS A 83 -7.39 -12.04 -8.13
C LYS A 83 -7.39 -11.46 -9.56
N SER A 84 -7.03 -10.19 -9.73
CA SER A 84 -7.08 -9.55 -11.04
C SER A 84 -5.86 -9.91 -11.89
N GLU A 85 -6.09 -10.65 -12.98
CA GLU A 85 -5.03 -10.94 -13.96
C GLU A 85 -4.43 -9.66 -14.58
N ALA A 86 -5.22 -8.59 -14.70
CA ALA A 86 -4.73 -7.32 -15.23
C ALA A 86 -3.72 -6.66 -14.28
N MET A 87 -3.96 -6.76 -12.97
CA MET A 87 -3.02 -6.30 -11.95
C MET A 87 -1.76 -7.16 -11.94
N ASP A 88 -1.91 -8.49 -12.04
CA ASP A 88 -0.78 -9.43 -12.13
C ASP A 88 0.11 -9.14 -13.35
N ARG A 89 -0.48 -8.98 -14.54
CA ARG A 89 0.26 -8.54 -15.74
C ARG A 89 0.96 -7.20 -15.56
N SER A 90 0.31 -6.26 -14.87
CA SER A 90 0.90 -4.95 -14.58
C SER A 90 2.08 -5.05 -13.62
N TRP A 91 2.02 -5.96 -12.65
CA TRP A 91 3.11 -6.28 -11.74
C TRP A 91 4.30 -6.88 -12.49
N GLU A 92 4.07 -7.85 -13.37
CA GLU A 92 5.13 -8.45 -14.20
C GLU A 92 5.83 -7.40 -15.08
N ASN A 93 5.06 -6.51 -15.70
CA ASN A 93 5.62 -5.40 -16.47
C ASN A 93 6.45 -4.45 -15.59
N TYR A 94 5.96 -4.13 -14.38
CA TYR A 94 6.69 -3.30 -13.43
C TYR A 94 8.04 -3.92 -13.04
N LYS A 95 8.06 -5.23 -12.74
CA LYS A 95 9.30 -5.98 -12.44
C LYS A 95 10.32 -5.89 -13.57
N ASN A 96 9.88 -6.16 -14.81
CA ASN A 96 10.78 -6.15 -15.97
C ASN A 96 11.42 -4.78 -16.25
N SER A 97 10.77 -3.70 -15.82
CA SER A 97 11.26 -2.32 -15.99
C SER A 97 12.09 -1.79 -14.81
N SER A 98 12.17 -2.53 -13.70
CA SER A 98 12.74 -2.05 -12.43
C SER A 98 13.86 -2.98 -11.94
N TYR A 99 15.11 -2.53 -12.01
CA TYR A 99 16.32 -3.29 -11.66
C TYR A 99 16.40 -3.78 -10.18
N PHE A 100 15.46 -3.37 -9.34
CA PHE A 100 15.48 -3.55 -7.88
C PHE A 100 14.41 -4.51 -7.35
N VAL A 101 13.53 -5.03 -8.22
CA VAL A 101 12.46 -5.93 -7.78
C VAL A 101 12.98 -7.36 -7.91
N GLU A 102 13.26 -7.99 -6.76
CA GLU A 102 13.61 -9.42 -6.66
C GLU A 102 12.54 -10.32 -7.30
N ASN A 103 12.75 -11.64 -7.32
CA ASN A 103 11.80 -12.67 -7.83
C ASN A 103 10.48 -12.76 -7.01
N LEU A 104 9.84 -11.63 -6.75
CA LEU A 104 8.58 -11.50 -6.05
C LEU A 104 7.41 -11.73 -7.02
N SER A 105 6.58 -12.71 -6.71
CA SER A 105 5.30 -12.89 -7.38
C SER A 105 4.27 -11.85 -6.92
N TRP A 106 3.27 -11.59 -7.76
CA TRP A 106 2.15 -10.71 -7.40
C TRP A 106 1.46 -11.17 -6.10
N THR A 107 1.31 -12.48 -5.95
CA THR A 107 0.72 -13.10 -4.75
C THR A 107 1.49 -12.76 -3.47
N GLN A 108 2.83 -12.88 -3.49
CA GLN A 108 3.68 -12.57 -2.32
C GLN A 108 3.59 -11.10 -1.91
N VAL A 109 3.53 -10.18 -2.89
CA VAL A 109 3.38 -8.75 -2.59
C VAL A 109 2.00 -8.47 -2.01
N MET A 110 0.95 -9.09 -2.55
CA MET A 110 -0.41 -8.95 -2.03
C MET A 110 -0.59 -9.56 -0.63
N GLU A 111 0.18 -10.58 -0.26
CA GLU A 111 0.18 -11.10 1.12
C GLU A 111 0.61 -10.04 2.13
N SER A 112 1.66 -9.26 1.82
CA SER A 112 2.09 -8.15 2.67
C SER A 112 1.04 -7.03 2.77
N VAL A 113 0.33 -6.75 1.68
CA VAL A 113 -0.76 -5.77 1.66
C VAL A 113 -1.95 -6.23 2.51
N LEU A 114 -2.30 -7.52 2.44
CA LEU A 114 -3.35 -8.11 3.27
C LEU A 114 -2.96 -8.11 4.75
N GLN A 115 -1.72 -8.51 5.08
CA GLN A 115 -1.20 -8.45 6.45
C GLN A 115 -1.23 -7.03 7.02
N LEU A 116 -0.93 -6.01 6.21
CA LEU A 116 -1.07 -4.62 6.64
C LEU A 116 -2.54 -4.27 6.94
N ALA A 117 -3.45 -4.70 6.08
CA ALA A 117 -4.87 -4.39 6.20
C ALA A 117 -5.52 -5.03 7.44
N GLU A 118 -5.06 -6.21 7.86
CA GLU A 118 -5.49 -6.88 9.10
C GLU A 118 -5.27 -6.01 10.35
N LYS A 119 -4.27 -5.12 10.33
CA LYS A 119 -3.95 -4.21 11.44
C LYS A 119 -4.97 -3.07 11.63
N ILE A 120 -5.93 -2.93 10.71
CA ILE A 120 -7.02 -1.95 10.78
C ILE A 120 -8.23 -2.50 11.55
N VAL A 121 -8.36 -3.83 11.68
CA VAL A 121 -9.49 -4.52 12.34
C VAL A 121 -9.28 -4.59 13.84
#